data_AF-A0A1C3H784-F1
#
_entry.id   AF-A0A1C3H784-F1
#
_cell.length_a   1.000
_cell.length_b   1.000
_cell.length_c   1.000
_cell.angle_alpha   90.00
_cell.angle_beta   90.00
_cell.angle_gamma   90.00
#
_symmetry.space_group_name_H-M   'P 1'
#
loop_
_entity.id
_entity.type
_entity.pdbx_description
1 polymer ?
#
loop_
_entity_poly.entity_id
_entity_poly.type
_entity_poly.pdbx_seq_one_letter_code
_entity_poly.pdbx_strand_id
1 'polypeptide(L)'
;MLQIAILMVIGKIQDSGGPAWFWALLFAGISVMAFGYHGPVSLAITAGYAWGYFLLLRRVGDSLLTWLLVLIVGGVLPLGLTYALLR
;
A
#
# COMPACT_ATOMS: atom_id res chain seq x y z
N MET A 1 -8.83 5.88 -6.49
CA MET A 1 -8.59 4.89 -7.56
C MET A 1 -7.13 4.89 -8.01
N LEU A 2 -6.56 6.00 -8.49
CA LEU A 2 -5.14 6.06 -8.92
C LEU A 2 -4.14 5.68 -7.80
N GLN A 3 -4.32 6.20 -6.59
CA GLN A 3 -3.45 5.88 -5.45
C GLN A 3 -3.39 4.38 -5.13
N ILE A 4 -4.50 3.67 -5.31
CA ILE A 4 -4.60 2.22 -5.10
C ILE A 4 -3.84 1.47 -6.18
N ALA A 5 -4.00 1.89 -7.45
CA ALA A 5 -3.25 1.30 -8.55
C ALA A 5 -1.73 1.46 -8.31
N ILE A 6 -1.28 2.64 -7.86
CA ILE A 6 0.12 2.87 -7.50
C ILE A 6 0.56 1.94 -6.36
N LEU A 7 -0.25 1.80 -5.31
CA LEU A 7 0.05 0.89 -4.19
C LEU A 7 0.20 -0.57 -4.65
N MET A 8 -0.71 -1.04 -5.52
CA MET A 8 -0.68 -2.40 -6.05
C MET A 8 0.52 -2.62 -6.98
N VAL A 9 0.83 -1.66 -7.85
CA VAL A 9 1.99 -1.72 -8.74
C VAL A 9 3.29 -1.80 -7.94
N ILE A 10 3.46 -0.95 -6.93
CA ILE A 10 4.61 -1.01 -6.03
C ILE A 10 4.63 -2.34 -5.27
N GLY A 11 3.45 -2.82 -4.84
CA GLY A 11 3.26 -4.11 -4.20
C GLY A 11 3.72 -5.30 -5.04
N LYS A 12 3.73 -5.18 -6.38
CA LYS A 12 4.33 -6.15 -7.30
C LYS A 12 5.82 -5.90 -7.52
N ILE A 13 6.23 -4.64 -7.70
CA ILE A 13 7.64 -4.28 -7.98
C ILE A 13 8.54 -4.67 -6.81
N GLN A 14 8.04 -4.63 -5.56
CA GLN A 14 8.83 -5.01 -4.40
C GLN A 14 9.31 -6.46 -4.38
N ASP A 15 8.77 -7.34 -5.24
CA ASP A 15 9.28 -8.70 -5.44
C ASP A 15 10.70 -8.69 -6.03
N SER A 16 11.13 -7.57 -6.63
CA SER A 16 12.51 -7.36 -7.09
C SER A 16 13.54 -7.26 -5.96
N GLY A 17 13.11 -7.20 -4.70
CA GLY A 17 13.98 -7.20 -3.53
C GLY A 17 13.91 -5.92 -2.71
N GLY A 18 14.97 -5.65 -1.95
CA GLY A 18 15.03 -4.52 -1.00
C GLY A 18 14.10 -4.68 0.22
N PRO A 19 14.22 -3.82 1.23
CA PRO A 19 13.40 -3.91 2.43
C PRO A 19 12.00 -3.33 2.23
N ALA A 20 10.98 -3.90 2.91
CA ALA A 20 9.59 -3.46 2.77
C ALA A 20 9.36 -2.00 3.18
N TRP A 21 10.13 -1.49 4.14
CA TRP A 21 10.04 -0.09 4.58
C TRP A 21 10.43 0.88 3.46
N PHE A 22 11.37 0.51 2.59
CA PHE A 22 11.80 1.36 1.47
C PHE A 22 10.66 1.56 0.48
N TRP A 23 9.97 0.47 0.10
CA TRP A 23 8.82 0.54 -0.79
C TRP A 23 7.65 1.31 -0.20
N ALA A 24 7.44 1.20 1.12
CA ALA A 24 6.43 1.97 1.83
C ALA A 24 6.73 3.48 1.82
N LEU A 25 7.99 3.87 2.05
CA LEU A 25 8.41 5.26 1.94
C LEU A 25 8.32 5.78 0.51
N LEU A 26 8.68 4.96 -0.49
CA LEU A 26 8.53 5.30 -1.90
C LEU A 26 7.05 5.57 -2.23
N PHE A 27 6.15 4.68 -1.81
CA PHE A 27 4.71 4.86 -1.99
C PHE A 27 4.19 6.12 -1.29
N ALA A 28 4.61 6.37 -0.05
CA ALA A 28 4.22 7.56 0.69
C ALA A 28 4.73 8.84 0.01
N GLY A 29 5.98 8.84 -0.47
CA GLY A 29 6.57 9.94 -1.22
C GLY A 29 5.83 10.22 -2.53
N ILE A 30 5.54 9.19 -3.33
CA ILE A 30 4.72 9.32 -4.54
C ILE A 30 3.32 9.84 -4.20
N SER A 31 2.72 9.34 -3.11
CA SER A 31 1.40 9.79 -2.68
C SER A 31 1.37 11.27 -2.34
N VAL A 32 2.40 11.78 -1.66
CA VAL A 32 2.53 13.21 -1.36
C VAL A 32 2.67 14.03 -2.64
N MET A 33 3.52 13.58 -3.58
CA MET A 33 3.74 14.32 -4.84
C MET A 33 2.52 14.30 -5.76
N ALA A 34 1.77 13.19 -5.80
CA ALA A 34 0.64 13.01 -6.70
C ALA A 34 -0.71 13.48 -6.13
N PHE A 35 -0.88 13.48 -4.81
CA PHE A 35 -2.17 13.77 -4.15
C PHE A 35 -2.08 14.86 -3.07
N GLY A 36 -0.91 15.47 -2.89
CA GLY A 36 -0.67 16.53 -1.92
C GLY A 36 -0.28 16.02 -0.53
N TYR A 37 0.32 16.92 0.25
CA TYR A 37 0.68 16.67 1.64
C TYR A 37 -0.48 17.01 2.58
N HIS A 38 -0.92 16.03 3.36
CA HIS A 38 -2.07 16.14 4.29
C HIS A 38 -1.64 16.15 5.76
N GLY A 39 -0.40 16.53 6.06
CA GLY A 39 0.14 16.58 7.41
C GLY A 39 0.88 15.32 7.86
N PRO A 40 1.62 15.41 8.98
CA PRO A 40 2.56 14.36 9.41
C PRO A 40 1.85 13.09 9.89
N VAL A 41 0.67 13.23 10.50
CA VAL A 41 -0.14 12.10 10.96
C VAL A 41 -0.68 11.29 9.78
N SER A 42 -1.23 11.97 8.77
CA SER A 42 -1.72 11.31 7.55
C SER A 42 -0.59 10.56 6.84
N LEU A 43 0.60 11.16 6.79
CA LEU A 43 1.78 10.54 6.20
C LEU A 43 2.20 9.28 6.97
N ALA A 44 2.25 9.35 8.30
CA ALA A 44 2.59 8.20 9.15
C ALA A 44 1.58 7.05 9.00
N ILE A 45 0.28 7.35 8.93
CA ILE A 45 -0.76 6.34 8.69
C ILE A 45 -0.58 5.70 7.31
N THR A 46 -0.36 6.52 6.27
CA THR A 46 -0.19 6.03 4.89
C THR A 46 1.05 5.15 4.75
N ALA A 47 2.19 5.59 5.28
CA ALA A 47 3.44 4.85 5.25
C ALA A 47 3.35 3.57 6.10
N GLY A 48 2.76 3.65 7.30
CA GLY A 48 2.56 2.49 8.17
C GLY A 48 1.64 1.44 7.55
N TYR A 49 0.55 1.88 6.93
CA TYR A 49 -0.35 1.02 6.18
C TYR A 49 0.37 0.31 5.03
N ALA A 50 1.06 1.06 4.17
CA ALA A 50 1.79 0.51 3.04
C ALA A 50 2.88 -0.47 3.50
N TRP A 51 3.57 -0.15 4.60
CA TRP A 51 4.60 -1.02 5.14
C TRP A 51 4.05 -2.36 5.64
N GLY A 52 2.98 -2.34 6.44
CA GLY A 52 2.31 -3.57 6.91
C GLY A 52 1.76 -4.39 5.74
N TYR A 53 1.16 -3.73 4.77
CA TYR A 53 0.65 -4.35 3.56
C TYR A 53 1.75 -5.05 2.75
N PHE A 54 2.89 -4.39 2.53
CA PHE A 54 4.02 -4.96 1.82
C PHE A 54 4.69 -6.11 2.56
N LEU A 55 4.79 -6.04 3.90
CA LEU A 55 5.23 -7.17 4.72
C LEU A 55 4.32 -8.39 4.55
N LEU A 56 3.00 -8.17 4.53
CA LEU A 56 2.04 -9.26 4.35
C LEU A 56 2.18 -9.90 2.97
N LEU A 57 2.26 -9.10 1.90
CA LEU A 57 2.47 -9.59 0.53
C LEU A 57 3.71 -10.48 0.41
N ARG A 58 4.81 -10.09 1.08
CA ARG A 58 6.04 -10.89 1.09
C ARG A 58 5.88 -12.22 1.81
N ARG A 59 5.09 -12.27 2.89
CA ARG A 59 4.83 -13.51 3.64
C ARG A 59 3.98 -14.50 2.87
N VAL A 60 3.14 -14.03 1.96
CA VAL A 60 2.27 -14.88 1.14
C VAL A 60 2.79 -15.09 -0.28
N GLY A 61 4.04 -14.68 -0.56
CA GLY A 61 4.66 -14.76 -1.89
C GLY A 61 4.80 -16.18 -2.44
N ASP A 62 4.81 -17.19 -1.57
CA ASP A 62 4.95 -18.60 -1.97
C ASP A 62 3.71 -19.17 -2.68
N SER A 63 2.53 -18.55 -2.48
CA SER A 63 1.27 -18.96 -3.10
C SER A 63 0.72 -17.84 -3.97
N LEU A 64 0.74 -18.04 -5.29
CA LEU A 64 0.24 -17.05 -6.27
C LEU A 64 -1.20 -16.63 -5.96
N LEU A 65 -2.07 -17.59 -5.62
CA LEU A 65 -3.48 -17.31 -5.36
C LEU A 65 -3.65 -16.47 -4.09
N THR A 66 -2.95 -16.83 -3.01
CA THR A 66 -2.99 -16.07 -1.76
C THR A 66 -2.39 -14.68 -1.95
N TRP A 67 -1.29 -14.58 -2.70
CA TRP A 67 -0.67 -13.32 -3.05
C TRP A 67 -1.62 -12.40 -3.83
N LEU A 68 -2.31 -12.92 -4.85
CA LEU A 68 -3.31 -12.15 -5.63
C LEU A 68 -4.49 -11.70 -4.76
N LEU A 69 -4.99 -12.56 -3.88
CA LEU A 69 -6.06 -12.19 -2.94
C LEU A 69 -5.62 -11.04 -2.03
N VAL A 70 -4.44 -11.14 -1.43
CA VAL A 70 -3.91 -10.09 -0.56
C VAL A 70 -3.67 -8.81 -1.36
N LEU A 71 -3.15 -8.91 -2.59
CA LEU A 71 -2.90 -7.75 -3.46
C LEU A 71 -4.20 -6.98 -3.73
N ILE A 72 -5.27 -7.68 -4.06
CA ILE A 72 -6.55 -7.06 -4.41
C ILE A 72 -7.25 -6.55 -3.14
N VAL A 73 -7.37 -7.39 -2.11
CA VAL A 73 -8.08 -7.03 -0.87
C VAL A 73 -7.38 -5.88 -0.14
N GLY A 74 -6.05 -5.94 -0.01
CA GLY A 74 -5.27 -4.86 0.60
C GLY A 74 -5.18 -3.61 -0.28
N GLY A 75 -5.30 -3.73 -1.60
CA GLY A 75 -5.46 -2.56 -2.47
C GLY A 75 -6.80 -1.84 -2.25
N VAL A 76 -7.88 -2.60 -2.05
CA VAL A 76 -9.25 -2.06 -1.95
C VAL A 76 -9.63 -1.64 -0.53
N LEU A 77 -8.98 -2.19 0.51
CA LEU A 77 -9.25 -1.88 1.92
C LEU A 77 -9.30 -0.37 2.25
N PRO A 78 -8.42 0.49 1.70
CA PRO A 78 -8.51 1.93 1.91
C PRO A 78 -9.87 2.51 1.46
N LEU A 79 -10.45 2.03 0.36
CA LEU A 79 -11.78 2.46 -0.09
C LEU A 79 -12.87 2.09 0.92
N GLY A 80 -12.78 0.89 1.48
CA GLY A 80 -13.71 0.42 2.51
C GLY A 80 -13.65 1.29 3.77
N LEU A 81 -12.44 1.65 4.21
CA LEU A 81 -12.23 2.54 5.35
C LEU A 81 -12.77 3.96 5.07
N THR A 82 -12.48 4.54 3.91
CA THR A 82 -13.00 5.88 3.57
C THR A 82 -14.53 5.87 3.50
N TYR A 83 -15.13 4.83 2.94
CA TYR A 83 -16.59 4.72 2.85
C TYR A 83 -17.25 4.51 4.22
N ALA A 84 -16.62 3.72 5.10
CA ALA A 84 -17.12 3.48 6.45
C ALA A 84 -17.00 4.71 7.37
N LEU A 85 -15.95 5.53 7.18
CA LEU A 85 -15.71 6.73 7.99
C LEU A 85 -16.47 7.98 7.51
N LEU A 86 -16.88 8.03 6.23
CA LEU A 86 -17.66 9.14 5.66
C LEU A 86 -19.18 8.93 5.73
N ARG A 87 -19.63 7.84 6.36
CA ARG A 87 -21.05 7.55 6.62
C ARG A 87 -21.40 7.87 8.06
#